data_AF-A0A1H9SIB8-F1
#
_entry.id   AF-A0A1H9SIB8-F1
#
_cell.length_a   1.000
_cell.length_b   1.000
_cell.length_c   1.000
_cell.angle_alpha   90.00
_cell.angle_beta   90.00
_cell.angle_gamma   90.00
#
_symmetry.space_group_name_H-M   'P 1'
#
loop_
_entity.id
_entity.type
_entity.pdbx_description
1 polymer ?
#
loop_
_entity_poly.entity_id
_entity_poly.type
_entity_poly.pdbx_seq_one_letter_code
_entity_poly.pdbx_strand_id
1 'polypeptide(L)'
;MEENIELCLVSDKEIHNDILQALLKYINPEYYIDSIQAMDDWTYSNLVDIDDINLVDDYIALNRIVTITYSDYFMNRVGVSVEKKKDKYHYDGWFKLSDECSKEKYARILEELEAVVREMNPDICAIGREMYVDLDLPVNEIKSEASGVDIWISKN
;
A
#
# COMPACT_ATOMS: atom_id res chain seq x y z
N MET A 1 -18.85 -0.10 -9.73
CA MET A 1 -18.28 0.45 -8.48
C MET A 1 -16.79 0.21 -8.60
N GLU A 2 -15.96 1.22 -8.46
CA GLU A 2 -14.51 1.04 -8.55
C GLU A 2 -14.06 0.38 -7.24
N GLU A 3 -13.55 -0.85 -7.30
CA GLU A 3 -13.08 -1.60 -6.12
C GLU A 3 -11.57 -1.36 -5.92
N ASN A 4 -11.17 -1.04 -4.70
CA ASN A 4 -9.78 -1.01 -4.27
C ASN A 4 -9.39 -2.34 -3.63
N ILE A 5 -8.27 -2.90 -4.09
CA ILE A 5 -7.60 -4.02 -3.42
C ILE A 5 -6.38 -3.45 -2.71
N GLU A 6 -6.27 -3.76 -1.42
CA GLU A 6 -5.41 -3.04 -0.49
C GLU A 6 -4.57 -4.00 0.34
N LEU A 7 -3.41 -3.51 0.78
CA LEU A 7 -2.58 -4.13 1.79
C LEU A 7 -2.09 -3.08 2.78
N CYS A 8 -2.34 -3.31 4.07
CA CYS A 8 -1.85 -2.45 5.15
C CYS A 8 -0.79 -3.21 5.94
N LEU A 9 0.44 -2.69 5.99
CA LEU A 9 1.62 -3.43 6.40
C LEU A 9 2.50 -2.64 7.36
N VAL A 10 3.10 -3.32 8.34
CA VAL A 10 4.16 -2.77 9.20
C VAL A 10 5.45 -3.55 8.99
N SER A 11 6.57 -2.84 8.79
CA SER A 11 7.90 -3.43 8.59
C SER A 11 8.98 -2.69 9.39
N ASP A 12 10.04 -3.41 9.75
CA ASP A 12 11.30 -2.87 10.23
C ASP A 12 12.22 -2.39 9.09
N LYS A 13 11.86 -2.71 7.85
CA LYS A 13 12.63 -2.36 6.66
C LYS A 13 11.85 -1.42 5.76
N GLU A 14 12.61 -0.61 5.04
CA GLU A 14 12.11 0.21 3.95
C GLU A 14 11.90 -0.65 2.70
N ILE A 15 10.63 -0.88 2.33
CA ILE A 15 10.21 -1.83 1.28
C ILE A 15 9.12 -1.24 0.36
N HIS A 16 8.96 0.08 0.31
CA HIS A 16 7.95 0.74 -0.53
C HIS A 16 8.09 0.34 -2.02
N ASN A 17 9.32 0.20 -2.51
CA ASN A 17 9.60 -0.24 -3.88
C ASN A 17 9.18 -1.70 -4.12
N ASP A 18 9.42 -2.60 -3.18
CA ASP A 18 9.02 -4.00 -3.31
C ASP A 18 7.49 -4.13 -3.36
N ILE A 19 6.79 -3.36 -2.52
CA ILE A 19 5.32 -3.28 -2.51
C ILE A 19 4.80 -2.76 -3.84
N LEU A 20 5.34 -1.64 -4.34
CA LEU A 20 4.96 -1.09 -5.64
C LEU A 20 5.17 -2.10 -6.77
N GLN A 21 6.32 -2.76 -6.83
CA GLN A 21 6.61 -3.76 -7.86
C GLN A 21 5.68 -4.98 -7.77
N ALA A 22 5.25 -5.37 -6.56
CA ALA A 22 4.25 -6.42 -6.39
C ALA A 22 2.89 -6.01 -6.98
N LEU A 23 2.46 -4.78 -6.72
CA LEU A 23 1.15 -4.26 -7.14
C LEU A 23 1.09 -3.88 -8.63
N LEU A 24 2.20 -3.36 -9.19
CA LEU A 24 2.30 -2.96 -10.60
C LEU A 24 2.07 -4.13 -11.58
N LYS A 25 2.22 -5.39 -11.13
CA LYS A 25 1.92 -6.58 -11.95
C LYS A 25 0.45 -6.69 -12.35
N TYR A 26 -0.44 -5.97 -11.67
CA TYR A 26 -1.89 -6.04 -11.88
C TYR A 26 -2.44 -4.98 -12.84
N ILE A 27 -1.59 -4.05 -13.30
CA ILE A 27 -1.96 -3.02 -14.29
C ILE A 27 -1.20 -3.23 -15.61
N ASN A 28 -1.49 -2.41 -16.63
CA ASN A 28 -0.80 -2.52 -17.91
C ASN A 28 0.71 -2.21 -17.76
N PRO A 29 1.63 -2.97 -18.38
CA PRO A 29 3.07 -2.70 -18.33
C PRO A 29 3.50 -1.30 -18.83
N GLU A 30 2.67 -0.65 -19.65
CA GLU A 30 2.88 0.73 -20.09
C GLU A 30 2.29 1.73 -19.08
N TYR A 31 2.82 1.70 -17.85
CA TYR A 31 2.47 2.63 -16.78
C TYR A 31 3.47 3.79 -16.67
N TYR A 32 3.04 4.87 -16.03
CA TYR A 32 3.86 6.05 -15.74
C TYR A 32 3.59 6.55 -14.31
N ILE A 33 4.53 7.30 -13.75
CA ILE A 33 4.33 7.99 -12.47
C ILE A 33 3.24 9.04 -12.69
N ASP A 34 2.14 8.92 -11.95
CA ASP A 34 1.03 9.88 -11.96
C ASP A 34 1.32 11.02 -10.99
N SER A 35 1.73 10.67 -9.77
CA SER A 35 2.09 11.63 -8.74
C SER A 35 3.03 11.03 -7.71
N ILE A 36 3.84 11.90 -7.10
CA ILE A 36 4.58 11.62 -5.88
C ILE A 36 4.25 12.78 -4.94
N GLN A 37 3.73 12.49 -3.75
CA GLN A 37 3.24 13.51 -2.84
C GLN A 37 3.74 13.24 -1.43
N ALA A 38 3.98 14.31 -0.66
CA ALA A 38 4.26 14.20 0.77
C ALA A 38 3.32 15.09 1.59
N MET A 39 2.82 14.54 2.69
CA MET A 39 1.92 15.21 3.62
C MET A 39 2.31 14.91 5.07
N ASP A 40 1.84 15.74 6.00
CA ASP A 40 2.21 15.59 7.41
C ASP A 40 1.27 14.64 8.17
N ASP A 41 0.04 14.47 7.67
CA ASP A 41 -0.98 13.60 8.25
C ASP A 41 -1.97 13.09 7.19
N TRP A 42 -2.76 12.09 7.56
CA TRP A 42 -3.81 11.49 6.72
C TRP A 42 -5.01 12.41 6.44
N THR A 43 -4.99 13.65 6.96
CA THR A 43 -5.94 14.71 6.63
C THR A 43 -5.40 15.66 5.55
N TYR A 44 -4.28 15.31 4.92
CA TYR A 44 -3.63 16.03 3.83
C TYR A 44 -3.02 17.39 4.25
N SER A 45 -2.64 17.54 5.51
CA SER A 45 -1.95 18.74 5.98
C SER A 45 -0.60 18.94 5.26
N ASN A 46 -0.33 20.18 4.86
CA ASN A 46 0.93 20.61 4.20
C ASN A 46 1.31 19.78 2.96
N LEU A 47 0.34 19.28 2.19
CA LEU A 47 0.59 18.51 0.98
C LEU A 47 1.56 19.23 0.03
N VAL A 48 2.59 18.50 -0.42
CA VAL A 48 3.52 18.95 -1.47
C VAL A 48 3.64 17.88 -2.54
N ASP A 49 3.73 18.30 -3.80
CA ASP A 49 4.12 17.43 -4.90
C ASP A 49 5.65 17.33 -4.95
N ILE A 50 6.16 16.14 -5.24
CA ILE A 50 7.58 15.82 -5.33
C ILE A 50 7.91 15.57 -6.81
N ASP A 51 8.77 16.41 -7.38
CA ASP A 51 9.11 16.35 -8.81
C ASP A 51 10.13 15.25 -9.16
N ASP A 52 10.76 14.61 -8.17
CA ASP A 52 11.81 13.61 -8.36
C ASP A 52 11.68 12.44 -7.37
N ILE A 53 11.56 11.22 -7.91
CA ILE A 53 11.49 9.96 -7.17
C ILE A 53 12.70 9.77 -6.22
N ASN A 54 13.85 10.36 -6.54
CA ASN A 54 15.05 10.28 -5.71
C ASN A 54 14.92 11.04 -4.38
N LEU A 55 13.90 11.89 -4.22
CA LEU A 55 13.65 12.64 -2.99
C LEU A 55 12.70 11.91 -2.02
N VAL A 56 12.11 10.79 -2.43
CA VAL A 56 11.13 10.03 -1.62
C VAL A 56 11.71 9.70 -0.23
N ASP A 57 12.89 9.08 -0.19
CA ASP A 57 13.52 8.64 1.06
C ASP A 57 13.81 9.82 2.01
N ASP A 58 14.18 10.97 1.46
CA ASP A 58 14.43 12.20 2.23
C ASP A 58 13.14 12.69 2.90
N TYR A 59 12.01 12.67 2.19
CA TYR A 59 10.71 13.06 2.77
C TYR A 59 10.22 12.05 3.82
N ILE A 60 10.43 10.75 3.60
CA ILE A 60 10.14 9.71 4.61
C ILE A 60 10.98 9.94 5.86
N ALA A 61 12.27 10.27 5.71
CA ALA A 61 13.18 10.56 6.82
C ALA A 61 12.78 11.80 7.63
N LEU A 62 12.04 12.74 7.04
CA LEU A 62 11.45 13.89 7.71
C LEU A 62 10.13 13.56 8.45
N ASN A 63 9.77 12.28 8.57
CA ASN A 63 8.52 11.78 9.16
C ASN A 63 7.28 12.28 8.42
N ARG A 64 7.37 12.45 7.10
CA ARG A 64 6.19 12.71 6.27
C ARG A 64 5.58 11.40 5.79
N ILE A 65 4.28 11.43 5.53
CA ILE A 65 3.60 10.39 4.76
C ILE A 65 3.90 10.67 3.29
N VAL A 66 4.56 9.74 2.62
CA VAL A 66 4.87 9.86 1.19
C VAL A 66 4.02 8.88 0.41
N THR A 67 3.30 9.38 -0.58
CA THR A 67 2.47 8.58 -1.49
C THR A 67 3.06 8.62 -2.89
N ILE A 68 3.35 7.45 -3.46
CA ILE A 68 3.76 7.28 -4.85
C ILE A 68 2.59 6.64 -5.59
N THR A 69 2.15 7.23 -6.69
CA THR A 69 1.06 6.71 -7.51
C THR A 69 1.52 6.54 -8.95
N TYR A 70 1.21 5.37 -9.51
CA TYR A 70 1.37 5.05 -10.91
C TYR A 70 -0.01 4.88 -11.56
N SER A 71 -0.11 5.30 -12.80
CA SER A 71 -1.31 5.17 -13.63
C SER A 71 -0.93 4.55 -14.98
N ASP A 72 -1.86 3.83 -15.59
CA ASP A 72 -1.75 3.40 -16.99
C ASP A 72 -2.75 4.16 -17.89
N TYR A 73 -2.68 3.92 -19.20
CA TYR A 73 -3.58 4.55 -20.17
C TYR A 73 -5.06 4.14 -20.01
N PHE A 74 -5.33 3.02 -19.33
CA PHE A 74 -6.69 2.52 -19.07
C PHE A 74 -7.27 3.09 -17.77
N MET A 75 -6.60 4.04 -17.13
CA MET A 75 -6.99 4.61 -15.83
C MET A 75 -6.94 3.60 -14.68
N ASN A 76 -6.21 2.48 -14.84
CA ASN A 76 -5.83 1.67 -13.70
C ASN A 76 -4.81 2.45 -12.88
N ARG A 77 -4.85 2.30 -11.56
CA ARG A 77 -3.96 3.01 -10.63
C ARG A 77 -3.37 2.05 -9.61
N VAL A 78 -2.11 2.30 -9.25
CA VAL A 78 -1.41 1.62 -8.17
C VAL A 78 -0.79 2.70 -7.30
N GLY A 79 -0.85 2.53 -5.99
CA GLY A 79 -0.14 3.41 -5.09
C GLY A 79 0.44 2.71 -3.88
N VAL A 80 1.45 3.34 -3.31
CA VAL A 80 1.90 3.04 -1.96
C VAL A 80 2.02 4.34 -1.20
N SER A 81 1.42 4.40 -0.03
CA SER A 81 1.70 5.40 0.98
C SER A 81 2.60 4.79 2.03
N VAL A 82 3.62 5.53 2.47
CA VAL A 82 4.55 5.09 3.52
C VAL A 82 4.71 6.19 4.56
N GLU A 83 4.65 5.79 5.82
CA GLU A 83 4.87 6.65 6.98
C GLU A 83 5.88 5.98 7.90
N LYS A 84 6.93 6.71 8.29
CA LYS A 84 7.88 6.23 9.30
C LYS A 84 7.43 6.62 10.70
N LYS A 85 7.07 5.64 11.51
CA LYS A 85 6.72 5.81 12.93
C LYS A 85 7.79 5.17 13.80
N LYS A 86 8.57 6.01 14.49
CA LYS A 86 9.70 5.57 15.33
C LYS A 86 10.71 4.75 14.50
N ASP A 87 10.86 3.47 14.81
CA ASP A 87 11.76 2.51 14.16
C ASP A 87 11.03 1.61 13.14
N LYS A 88 9.77 1.88 12.83
CA LYS A 88 8.94 1.10 11.92
C LYS A 88 8.43 1.94 10.75
N TYR A 89 8.15 1.24 9.66
CA TYR A 89 7.51 1.78 8.48
C TYR A 89 6.10 1.20 8.38
N HIS A 90 5.12 2.07 8.26
CA HIS A 90 3.72 1.74 8.05
C HIS A 90 3.40 2.01 6.59
N TYR A 91 2.79 1.04 5.93
CA TYR A 91 2.47 1.11 4.52
C TYR A 91 0.98 0.91 4.31
N ASP A 92 0.45 1.67 3.36
CA ASP A 92 -0.86 1.46 2.74
C ASP A 92 -0.63 1.34 1.22
N GLY A 93 -0.60 0.10 0.75
CA GLY A 93 -0.46 -0.24 -0.66
C GLY A 93 -1.81 -0.56 -1.26
N TRP A 94 -2.10 -0.02 -2.43
CA TRP A 94 -3.41 -0.20 -3.07
C TRP A 94 -3.28 -0.27 -4.58
N PHE A 95 -4.23 -0.93 -5.21
CA PHE A 95 -4.44 -0.80 -6.64
C PHE A 95 -5.91 -0.86 -6.99
N LYS A 96 -6.22 -0.22 -8.11
CA LYS A 96 -7.55 0.05 -8.60
C LYS A 96 -7.59 -0.25 -10.08
N LEU A 97 -8.54 -1.09 -10.45
CA LEU A 97 -8.78 -1.47 -11.83
C LEU A 97 -9.95 -0.67 -12.39
N SER A 98 -9.85 -0.27 -13.66
CA SER A 98 -10.93 0.41 -14.39
C SER A 98 -12.15 -0.49 -14.59
N ASP A 99 -11.90 -1.81 -14.67
CA ASP A 99 -12.92 -2.83 -14.81
C ASP A 99 -13.17 -3.55 -13.47
N GLU A 100 -14.40 -4.03 -13.29
CA GLU A 100 -14.80 -4.81 -12.13
C GLU A 100 -13.92 -6.07 -11.96
N CYS A 101 -13.43 -6.30 -10.74
CA CYS A 101 -12.64 -7.49 -10.42
C CYS A 101 -13.55 -8.69 -10.17
N SER A 102 -13.53 -9.68 -11.06
CA SER A 102 -14.30 -10.92 -10.84
C SER A 102 -13.82 -11.64 -9.57
N LYS A 103 -14.70 -12.42 -8.94
CA LYS A 103 -14.36 -13.22 -7.74
C LYS A 103 -13.17 -14.15 -7.97
N GLU A 104 -13.07 -14.76 -9.15
CA GLU A 104 -11.97 -15.66 -9.51
C GLU A 104 -10.67 -14.88 -9.72
N LYS A 105 -10.74 -13.68 -10.32
CA LYS A 105 -9.57 -12.81 -10.47
C LYS A 105 -9.07 -12.36 -9.09
N TYR A 106 -10.00 -11.96 -8.21
CA TYR A 106 -9.68 -11.56 -6.86
C TYR A 106 -9.03 -12.67 -6.03
N ALA A 107 -9.58 -13.89 -6.09
CA ALA A 107 -9.00 -15.04 -5.38
C ALA A 107 -7.55 -15.31 -5.80
N ARG A 108 -7.24 -15.23 -7.11
CA ARG A 108 -5.86 -15.39 -7.61
C ARG A 108 -4.94 -14.27 -7.12
N ILE A 109 -5.41 -13.03 -7.15
CA ILE A 109 -4.67 -11.88 -6.64
C ILE A 109 -4.31 -12.10 -5.16
N LEU A 110 -5.26 -12.53 -4.34
CA LEU A 110 -5.02 -12.79 -2.92
C LEU A 110 -3.94 -13.85 -2.71
N GLU A 111 -3.99 -14.97 -3.43
CA GLU A 111 -2.98 -16.03 -3.35
C GLU A 111 -1.59 -15.53 -3.75
N GLU A 112 -1.49 -14.77 -4.84
CA GLU A 112 -0.24 -14.22 -5.34
C GLU A 112 0.35 -13.15 -4.40
N LEU A 113 -0.48 -12.22 -3.92
CA LEU A 113 -0.07 -11.21 -2.96
C LEU A 113 0.35 -11.83 -1.64
N GLU A 114 -0.38 -12.83 -1.13
CA GLU A 114 0.00 -13.53 0.09
C GLU A 114 1.41 -14.12 -0.03
N ALA A 115 1.71 -14.81 -1.15
CA ALA A 115 3.02 -15.39 -1.37
C ALA A 115 4.13 -14.33 -1.37
N VAL A 116 3.93 -13.23 -2.11
CA VAL A 116 4.91 -12.13 -2.21
C VAL A 116 5.11 -11.42 -0.87
N VAL A 117 4.03 -11.13 -0.15
CA VAL A 117 4.10 -10.45 1.16
C VAL A 117 4.77 -11.33 2.20
N ARG A 118 4.57 -12.66 2.15
CA ARG A 118 5.30 -13.58 3.05
C ARG A 118 6.81 -13.52 2.83
N GLU A 119 7.27 -13.35 1.59
CA GLU A 119 8.70 -13.19 1.28
C GLU A 119 9.27 -11.86 1.79
N MET A 120 8.47 -10.78 1.77
CA MET A 120 8.83 -9.49 2.36
C MET A 120 9.01 -9.58 3.88
N ASN A 121 8.39 -10.58 4.52
CA ASN A 121 8.47 -10.87 5.95
C ASN A 121 8.14 -9.64 6.83
N PRO A 122 6.93 -9.05 6.74
CA PRO A 122 6.51 -7.93 7.57
C PRO A 122 6.17 -8.35 9.00
N ASP A 123 6.20 -7.39 9.93
CA ASP A 123 5.74 -7.64 11.31
C ASP A 123 4.25 -8.05 11.31
N ILE A 124 3.44 -7.32 10.56
CA ILE A 124 2.04 -7.64 10.29
C ILE A 124 1.63 -7.07 8.92
N CYS A 125 0.73 -7.76 8.23
CA CYS A 125 0.07 -7.28 7.02
C CYS A 125 -1.39 -7.76 7.01
N ALA A 126 -2.30 -6.85 6.66
CA ALA A 126 -3.66 -7.15 6.23
C ALA A 126 -3.74 -7.05 4.71
N ILE A 127 -4.53 -7.91 4.06
CA ILE A 127 -4.83 -7.84 2.62
C ILE A 127 -6.33 -8.02 2.44
N GLY A 128 -6.95 -7.24 1.56
CA GLY A 128 -8.41 -7.25 1.39
C GLY A 128 -8.94 -6.23 0.38
N ARG A 129 -10.24 -5.95 0.49
CA ARG A 129 -10.96 -4.97 -0.35
C ARG A 129 -11.68 -3.94 0.50
N GLU A 130 -11.58 -2.68 0.09
CA GLU A 130 -12.19 -1.54 0.79
C GLU A 130 -11.89 -1.61 2.29
N MET A 131 -10.60 -1.69 2.62
CA MET A 131 -10.16 -2.03 3.97
C MET A 131 -10.17 -0.83 4.90
N TYR A 132 -10.37 -1.13 6.17
CA TYR A 132 -10.03 -0.22 7.25
C TYR A 132 -9.15 -0.97 8.23
N VAL A 133 -7.95 -0.45 8.48
CA VAL A 133 -6.97 -1.02 9.41
C VAL A 133 -6.22 0.12 10.10
N ASP A 134 -6.37 0.20 11.42
CA ASP A 134 -5.60 1.16 12.24
C ASP A 134 -4.32 0.51 12.77
N LEU A 135 -3.22 0.69 12.03
CA LEU A 135 -1.90 0.16 12.36
C LEU A 135 -1.26 0.76 13.62
N ASP A 136 -1.89 1.77 14.25
CA ASP A 136 -1.41 2.33 15.53
C ASP A 136 -1.93 1.54 16.75
N LEU A 137 -2.92 0.66 16.56
CA LEU A 137 -3.47 -0.16 17.62
C LEU A 137 -2.59 -1.38 17.93
N PRO A 138 -2.61 -1.89 19.18
CA PRO A 138 -2.04 -3.19 19.50
C PRO A 138 -2.61 -4.32 18.62
N VAL A 139 -1.83 -5.36 18.35
CA VAL A 139 -2.19 -6.47 17.43
C VAL A 139 -3.54 -7.16 17.75
N ASN A 140 -3.96 -7.20 19.01
CA ASN A 140 -5.25 -7.78 19.37
C ASN A 140 -6.42 -6.83 19.08
N GLU A 141 -6.21 -5.53 19.18
CA GLU A 141 -7.21 -4.48 18.96
C GLU A 141 -7.34 -4.15 17.48
N ILE A 142 -6.23 -4.11 16.74
CA ILE A 142 -6.25 -3.87 15.29
C ILE A 142 -7.12 -4.89 14.56
N LYS A 143 -7.07 -6.16 14.95
CA LYS A 143 -7.87 -7.22 14.31
C LYS A 143 -9.36 -7.11 14.63
N SER A 144 -9.73 -6.59 15.81
CA SER A 144 -11.14 -6.44 16.19
C SER A 144 -11.80 -5.21 15.59
N GLU A 145 -11.01 -4.16 15.34
CA GLU A 145 -11.50 -2.90 14.77
C GLU A 145 -11.37 -2.85 13.23
N ALA A 146 -10.65 -3.81 12.63
CA ALA A 146 -10.47 -3.86 11.19
C ALA A 146 -11.73 -4.36 10.44
N SER A 147 -11.90 -3.87 9.20
CA SER A 147 -12.93 -4.34 8.27
C SER A 147 -12.38 -4.52 6.86
N GLY A 148 -13.04 -5.37 6.06
CA GLY A 148 -12.64 -5.62 4.66
C GLY A 148 -11.41 -6.51 4.50
N VAL A 149 -10.84 -7.03 5.60
CA VAL A 149 -9.63 -7.87 5.59
C VAL A 149 -9.99 -9.32 5.28
N ASP A 150 -9.36 -9.89 4.26
CA ASP A 150 -9.50 -11.31 3.89
C ASP A 150 -8.32 -12.15 4.41
N ILE A 151 -7.11 -11.59 4.45
CA ILE A 151 -5.88 -12.29 4.86
C ILE A 151 -5.11 -11.47 5.89
N TRP A 152 -4.67 -12.15 6.96
CA TRP A 152 -3.67 -11.64 7.90
C TRP A 152 -2.37 -12.42 7.76
N ILE A 153 -1.26 -11.71 7.62
CA ILE A 153 0.10 -12.25 7.58
C ILE A 153 0.88 -11.61 8.73
N SER A 154 1.68 -12.39 9.44
CA SER A 154 2.58 -11.88 10.48
C SER A 154 3.88 -12.66 10.44
N LYS A 155 4.99 -12.04 10.89
CA LYS A 155 6.24 -12.74 11.17
C LYS A 155 5.94 -13.96 12.07
N ASN A 156 6.55 -15.10 11.72
CA ASN A 156 6.48 -16.33 12.52
C ASN A 156 7.20 -16.16 13.87
#